data_AF-B9NUI7-F1
#
_entry.id   AF-B9NUI7-F1
#
_cell.length_a   1.000
_cell.length_b   1.000
_cell.length_c   1.000
_cell.angle_alpha   90.00
_cell.angle_beta   90.00
_cell.angle_gamma   90.00
#
_symmetry.space_group_name_H-M   'P 1'
#
loop_
_entity.id
_entity.type
_entity.pdbx_description
1 polymer ?
#
loop_
_entity_poly.entity_id
_entity_poly.type
_entity_poly.pdbx_seq_one_letter_code
_entity_poly.pdbx_strand_id
1 'polypeptide(L)'
;MNYATEQVAETLRKAREQKGLSQRALSARAGVPQSHISKIENNTVDLRTSSLTAIAHALDLELVLVPRKAVPAVKSVTRSVGTSPMVDSAIGKEFRKIEKTLKSLSVHPAKVEGLDHLQRNFRDLSQFQNLVKDSEQLRNIRKIVESVKTTTDTDAFKPANEAIRAYRNTLAHAQSATEHLRPTRAAYRLDGGDDG
;
A
#
# COMPACT_ATOMS: atom_id res chain seq x y z
N MET A 1 16.94 24.67 3.53
CA MET A 1 17.54 23.36 3.86
C MET A 1 16.46 22.45 4.46
N ASN A 2 15.52 21.96 3.63
CA ASN A 2 14.33 21.18 4.05
C ASN A 2 14.40 19.68 3.69
N TYR A 3 15.49 19.24 3.06
CA TYR A 3 15.56 17.89 2.46
C TYR A 3 15.55 16.75 3.48
N ALA A 4 16.01 16.99 4.71
CA ALA A 4 16.08 15.94 5.74
C ALA A 4 14.70 15.63 6.33
N THR A 5 13.89 16.66 6.61
CA THR A 5 12.54 16.50 7.15
C THR A 5 11.60 15.89 6.11
N GLU A 6 11.77 16.24 4.83
CA GLU A 6 11.04 15.65 3.70
C GLU A 6 11.25 14.13 3.59
N GLN A 7 12.49 13.65 3.73
CA GLN A 7 12.78 12.21 3.72
C GLN A 7 12.12 11.47 4.90
N VAL A 8 12.07 12.10 6.07
CA VAL A 8 11.42 11.53 7.25
C VAL A 8 9.91 11.47 7.06
N ALA A 9 9.28 12.57 6.62
CA ALA A 9 7.85 12.62 6.35
C ALA A 9 7.41 11.57 5.32
N GLU A 10 8.17 11.42 4.23
CA GLU A 10 7.92 10.41 3.22
C GLU A 10 8.08 8.98 3.76
N THR A 11 9.04 8.75 4.67
CA THR A 11 9.21 7.45 5.33
C THR A 11 8.01 7.11 6.22
N LEU A 12 7.51 8.07 7.00
CA LEU A 12 6.30 7.89 7.82
C LEU A 12 5.07 7.61 6.95
N ARG A 13 4.91 8.36 5.85
CA ARG A 13 3.83 8.14 4.89
C ARG A 13 3.85 6.74 4.31
N LYS A 14 5.02 6.26 3.85
CA LYS A 14 5.18 4.89 3.33
C LYS A 14 4.86 3.84 4.37
N ALA A 15 5.34 4.00 5.60
CA ALA A 15 5.04 3.07 6.69
C ALA A 15 3.53 3.02 7.00
N ARG A 16 2.85 4.18 6.97
CA ARG A 16 1.38 4.24 7.11
C ARG A 16 0.67 3.48 5.99
N GLU A 17 1.06 3.73 4.74
CA GLU A 17 0.47 3.11 3.55
C GLU A 17 0.73 1.59 3.52
N GLN A 18 1.92 1.12 3.89
CA GLN A 18 2.26 -0.30 4.00
C GLN A 18 1.36 -1.03 5.01
N LYS A 19 1.00 -0.36 6.11
CA LYS A 19 0.06 -0.89 7.11
C LYS A 19 -1.41 -0.75 6.73
N GLY A 20 -1.73 -0.19 5.56
CA GLY A 20 -3.10 0.04 5.11
C GLY A 20 -3.87 1.04 5.98
N LEU A 21 -3.17 1.91 6.72
CA LEU A 21 -3.81 2.86 7.63
C LEU A 21 -4.21 4.13 6.87
N SER A 22 -5.45 4.58 7.07
CA SER A 22 -5.82 5.95 6.70
C SER A 22 -5.18 6.96 7.66
N GLN A 23 -5.06 8.23 7.25
CA GLN A 23 -4.57 9.29 8.15
C GLN A 23 -5.45 9.44 9.39
N ARG A 24 -6.78 9.21 9.27
CA ARG A 24 -7.72 9.19 10.41
C ARG A 24 -7.43 8.03 11.35
N ALA A 25 -7.15 6.84 10.82
CA ALA A 25 -6.80 5.68 11.64
C ALA A 25 -5.46 5.88 12.37
N LEU A 26 -4.46 6.46 11.69
CA LEU A 26 -3.18 6.81 12.31
C LEU A 26 -3.37 7.89 13.38
N SER A 27 -4.21 8.89 13.13
CA SER A 27 -4.54 9.95 14.09
C SER A 27 -5.08 9.37 15.41
N ALA A 28 -6.04 8.45 15.33
CA ALA A 28 -6.59 7.78 16.50
C ALA A 28 -5.54 6.95 17.27
N ARG A 29 -4.57 6.35 16.58
CA ARG A 29 -3.50 5.55 17.20
C ARG A 29 -2.38 6.39 17.82
N ALA A 30 -1.98 7.45 17.13
CA ALA A 30 -0.85 8.29 17.54
C ALA A 30 -1.26 9.38 18.54
N GLY A 31 -2.56 9.62 18.74
CA GLY A 31 -3.04 10.77 19.53
C GLY A 31 -2.72 12.12 18.89
N VAL A 32 -2.40 12.14 17.59
CA VAL A 32 -2.06 13.36 16.83
C VAL A 32 -3.22 13.70 15.89
N PRO A 33 -3.68 14.96 15.78
CA PRO A 33 -4.79 15.32 14.90
C PRO A 33 -4.56 14.92 13.44
N GLN A 34 -5.59 14.40 12.76
CA GLN A 34 -5.49 13.99 11.35
C GLN A 34 -5.04 15.13 10.43
N SER A 35 -5.52 16.35 10.67
CA SER A 35 -5.10 17.54 9.92
C SER A 35 -3.61 17.82 10.09
N HIS A 36 -3.04 17.54 11.28
CA HIS A 36 -1.62 17.70 11.56
C HIS A 36 -0.79 16.62 10.86
N ILE A 37 -1.24 15.36 10.89
CA ILE A 37 -0.63 14.26 10.12
C ILE A 37 -0.60 14.58 8.63
N SER A 38 -1.72 15.08 8.07
CA SER A 38 -1.78 15.48 6.66
C SER A 38 -0.78 16.58 6.31
N LYS A 39 -0.64 17.60 7.18
CA LYS A 39 0.35 18.67 6.98
C LYS A 39 1.79 18.16 7.06
N ILE A 40 2.07 17.25 7.99
CA ILE A 40 3.38 16.59 8.12
C ILE A 40 3.69 15.79 6.85
N GLU A 41 2.78 14.94 6.38
CA GLU A 41 2.98 14.11 5.18
C GLU A 41 3.13 14.94 3.89
N ASN A 42 2.62 16.17 3.88
CA ASN A 42 2.74 17.10 2.76
C ASN A 42 3.87 18.13 2.95
N ASN A 43 4.69 18.01 4.00
CA ASN A 43 5.77 18.95 4.32
C ASN A 43 5.33 20.42 4.48
N THR A 44 4.09 20.66 4.89
CA THR A 44 3.52 22.02 5.04
C THR A 44 3.60 22.55 6.47
N VAL A 45 4.17 21.78 7.38
CA VAL A 45 4.40 22.17 8.78
C VAL A 45 5.74 21.63 9.27
N ASP A 46 6.33 22.33 10.23
CA ASP A 46 7.51 21.84 10.92
C ASP A 46 7.20 20.61 11.79
N LEU A 47 7.99 19.56 11.63
CA LEU A 47 7.79 18.28 12.29
C LEU A 47 8.45 18.31 13.67
N ARG A 48 7.63 18.54 14.70
CA ARG A 48 8.10 18.45 16.08
C ARG A 48 8.52 17.03 16.44
N THR A 49 9.58 16.91 17.24
CA THR A 49 10.11 15.62 17.72
C THR A 49 9.09 14.80 18.50
N SER A 50 8.20 15.44 19.28
CA SER A 50 7.12 14.78 20.00
C SER A 50 6.11 14.12 19.05
N SER A 51 5.66 14.85 18.02
CA SER A 51 4.77 14.32 16.98
C SER A 51 5.44 13.20 16.19
N LEU A 52 6.72 13.38 15.82
CA LEU A 52 7.50 12.37 15.12
C LEU A 52 7.57 11.06 15.92
N THR A 53 7.88 11.15 17.21
CA THR A 53 7.99 9.98 18.09
C THR A 53 6.64 9.27 18.26
N ALA A 54 5.56 10.03 18.51
CA ALA A 54 4.21 9.48 18.63
C ALA A 54 3.73 8.77 17.35
N ILE A 55 3.96 9.39 16.19
CA ILE A 55 3.61 8.82 14.89
C ILE A 55 4.47 7.59 14.59
N ALA A 56 5.78 7.63 14.87
CA ALA A 56 6.68 6.50 14.67
C ALA A 56 6.24 5.28 15.48
N HIS A 57 5.96 5.44 16.78
CA HIS A 57 5.48 4.34 17.61
C HIS A 57 4.14 3.77 17.13
N ALA A 58 3.19 4.63 16.72
CA ALA A 58 1.93 4.17 16.13
C ALA A 58 2.12 3.39 14.81
N LEU A 59 3.28 3.55 14.18
CA LEU A 59 3.73 2.85 12.97
C LEU A 59 4.73 1.72 13.27
N ASP A 60 4.87 1.27 14.53
CA ASP A 60 5.86 0.26 14.98
C ASP A 60 7.30 0.59 14.54
N LEU A 61 7.63 1.87 14.54
CA LEU A 61 8.97 2.40 14.28
C LEU A 61 9.54 3.01 15.54
N GLU A 62 10.87 2.94 15.67
CA GLU A 62 11.61 3.50 16.81
C GLU A 62 12.58 4.58 16.33
N LEU A 63 12.63 5.70 17.05
CA LEU A 63 13.55 6.80 16.75
C LEU A 63 14.87 6.58 17.50
N VAL A 64 15.90 6.15 16.78
CA VAL A 64 17.24 5.90 17.34
C VAL A 64 18.28 6.88 16.79
N LEU A 65 19.15 7.36 17.68
CA LEU A 65 20.33 8.11 17.28
C LEU A 65 21.49 7.15 17.02
N VAL A 66 22.09 7.27 15.85
CA VAL A 66 23.22 6.42 15.44
C VAL A 66 24.40 7.30 15.02
N PRO A 67 25.65 6.84 15.23
CA PRO A 67 26.82 7.55 14.71
C PRO A 67 26.70 7.76 13.19
N ARG A 68 27.01 8.97 12.69
CA ARG A 68 26.86 9.30 11.26
C ARG A 68 27.61 8.33 10.34
N LYS A 69 28.79 7.85 10.76
CA LYS A 69 29.60 6.88 10.02
C LYS A 69 28.97 5.48 9.95
N ALA A 70 28.08 5.15 10.89
CA ALA A 70 27.38 3.87 10.95
C ALA A 70 26.05 3.85 10.15
N VAL A 71 25.56 5.01 9.67
CA VAL A 71 24.30 5.11 8.92
C VAL A 71 24.22 4.14 7.72
N PRO A 72 25.28 3.96 6.90
CA PRO A 72 25.23 2.98 5.80
C PRO A 72 25.01 1.54 6.27
N ALA A 73 25.67 1.14 7.37
CA ALA A 73 25.52 -0.21 7.94
C ALA A 73 24.11 -0.42 8.50
N VAL A 74 23.57 0.56 9.23
CA VAL A 74 22.19 0.52 9.75
C VAL A 74 21.19 0.39 8.60
N LYS A 75 21.35 1.15 7.52
CA LYS A 75 20.50 1.05 6.31
C LYS A 75 20.58 -0.35 5.65
N SER A 76 21.72 -1.01 5.73
CA SER A 76 21.90 -2.37 5.21
C SER A 76 21.11 -3.37 6.05
N VAL A 77 21.22 -3.30 7.38
CA VAL A 77 20.53 -4.19 8.31
C VAL A 77 19.01 -3.96 8.27
N THR A 78 18.54 -2.71 8.25
CA THR A 78 17.10 -2.44 8.17
C THR A 78 16.48 -2.90 6.85
N ARG A 79 17.24 -2.88 5.75
CA ARG A 79 16.80 -3.45 4.47
C ARG A 79 16.60 -4.96 4.55
N SER A 80 17.46 -5.69 5.26
CA SER A 80 17.31 -7.13 5.48
C SER A 80 16.26 -7.50 6.52
N VAL A 81 15.94 -6.61 7.47
CA VAL A 81 14.92 -6.85 8.52
C VAL A 81 13.51 -6.47 8.06
N GLY A 82 13.35 -5.37 7.32
CA GLY A 82 12.07 -4.92 6.76
C GLY A 82 11.57 -5.78 5.59
N THR A 83 12.39 -6.73 5.14
CA THR A 83 11.95 -7.86 4.33
C THR A 83 11.41 -8.93 5.27
N SER A 84 10.17 -8.77 5.73
CA SER A 84 9.39 -9.95 6.12
C SER A 84 9.48 -10.96 4.97
N PRO A 85 9.84 -12.23 5.22
CA PRO A 85 9.92 -13.21 4.15
C PRO A 85 8.50 -13.36 3.54
N MET A 86 8.39 -13.31 2.21
CA MET A 86 7.18 -13.65 1.42
C MET A 86 6.05 -12.62 1.17
N VAL A 87 6.32 -11.31 1.06
CA VAL A 87 5.63 -10.55 -0.02
C VAL A 87 6.68 -10.28 -1.08
N ASP A 88 6.76 -11.27 -1.95
CA ASP A 88 7.80 -11.57 -2.91
C ASP A 88 8.39 -10.32 -3.59
N SER A 89 9.72 -10.18 -3.54
CA SER A 89 10.46 -9.19 -4.34
C SER A 89 10.01 -9.23 -5.81
N ALA A 90 9.60 -10.40 -6.30
CA ALA A 90 8.97 -10.57 -7.60
C ALA A 90 7.65 -9.79 -7.73
N ILE A 91 6.70 -9.93 -6.80
CA ILE A 91 5.40 -9.22 -6.81
C ILE A 91 5.61 -7.71 -6.90
N GLY A 92 6.44 -7.14 -6.00
CA GLY A 92 6.72 -5.70 -6.01
C GLY A 92 7.44 -5.24 -7.29
N LYS A 93 8.32 -6.07 -7.86
CA LYS A 93 8.95 -5.80 -9.16
C LYS A 93 7.93 -5.81 -10.30
N GLU A 94 6.98 -6.74 -10.29
CA GLU A 94 5.95 -6.85 -11.31
C GLU A 94 4.97 -5.68 -11.26
N PHE A 95 4.51 -5.26 -10.08
CA PHE A 95 3.70 -4.04 -9.93
C PHE A 95 4.41 -2.81 -10.52
N ARG A 96 5.70 -2.60 -10.20
CA ARG A 96 6.48 -1.48 -10.77
C ARG A 96 6.63 -1.55 -12.29
N LYS A 97 6.79 -2.76 -12.85
CA LYS A 97 6.87 -2.94 -14.31
C LYS A 97 5.55 -2.58 -14.98
N ILE A 98 4.42 -3.07 -14.45
CA ILE A 98 3.10 -2.77 -15.00
C ILE A 98 2.81 -1.26 -14.92
N GLU A 99 3.11 -0.62 -13.78
CA GLU A 99 2.95 0.83 -13.62
C GLU A 99 3.78 1.63 -14.65
N LYS A 100 5.03 1.22 -14.89
CA LYS A 100 5.89 1.84 -15.90
C LYS A 100 5.31 1.66 -17.31
N THR A 101 4.78 0.48 -17.64
CA THR A 101 4.13 0.24 -18.92
C THR A 101 2.90 1.13 -19.07
N LEU A 102 2.04 1.22 -18.06
CA LEU A 102 0.84 2.07 -18.08
C LEU A 102 1.16 3.57 -18.26
N LYS A 103 2.22 4.07 -17.59
CA LYS A 103 2.71 5.45 -17.78
C LYS A 103 3.31 5.69 -19.17
N SER A 104 3.85 4.66 -19.82
CA SER A 104 4.37 4.80 -21.19
C SER A 104 3.25 4.83 -22.26
N LEU A 105 2.04 4.39 -21.92
CA LEU A 105 0.88 4.38 -22.83
C LEU A 105 0.18 5.74 -22.92
N SER A 106 0.34 6.62 -21.93
CA SER A 106 -0.29 7.96 -21.86
C SER A 106 0.35 9.01 -22.79
N VAL A 107 1.25 8.61 -23.68
CA VAL A 107 1.95 9.53 -24.59
C VAL A 107 1.10 9.88 -25.83
N HIS A 108 -0.02 9.18 -26.08
CA HIS A 108 -0.88 9.42 -27.25
C HIS A 108 -2.33 9.81 -26.88
N PRO A 109 -2.83 10.97 -27.37
CA PRO A 109 -4.16 11.49 -27.05
C PRO A 109 -5.34 10.68 -27.63
N ALA A 110 -5.09 9.72 -28.53
CA ALA A 110 -6.11 8.81 -29.07
C ALA A 110 -6.42 7.60 -28.15
N LYS A 111 -5.68 7.40 -27.05
CA LYS A 111 -5.79 6.21 -26.18
C LYS A 111 -6.57 6.45 -24.87
N VAL A 112 -7.19 7.62 -24.70
CA VAL A 112 -7.53 8.18 -23.38
C VAL A 112 -8.62 7.39 -22.64
N GLU A 113 -9.73 7.04 -23.29
CA GLU A 113 -10.86 6.41 -22.57
C GLU A 113 -10.53 5.01 -22.03
N GLY A 114 -10.01 4.11 -22.88
CA GLY A 114 -9.66 2.74 -22.48
C GLY A 114 -8.50 2.69 -21.46
N LEU A 115 -7.56 3.63 -21.56
CA LEU A 115 -6.40 3.75 -20.69
C LEU A 115 -6.77 4.21 -19.27
N ASP A 116 -7.67 5.18 -19.15
CA ASP A 116 -8.10 5.73 -17.85
C ASP A 116 -8.77 4.67 -16.97
N HIS A 117 -9.57 3.80 -17.59
CA HIS A 117 -10.16 2.65 -16.89
C HIS A 117 -9.09 1.66 -16.43
N LEU A 118 -8.09 1.41 -17.27
CA LEU A 118 -7.00 0.49 -16.95
C LEU A 118 -6.12 1.00 -15.81
N GLN A 119 -5.77 2.29 -15.82
CA GLN A 119 -5.01 2.93 -14.75
C GLN A 119 -5.77 2.93 -13.42
N ARG A 120 -7.08 3.24 -13.44
CA ARG A 120 -7.93 3.18 -12.24
C ARG A 120 -8.01 1.77 -11.67
N ASN A 121 -8.33 0.77 -12.49
CA ASN A 121 -8.42 -0.63 -12.05
C ASN A 121 -7.08 -1.13 -11.49
N PHE A 122 -5.95 -0.74 -12.09
CA PHE A 122 -4.63 -1.11 -11.60
C PHE A 122 -4.29 -0.47 -10.25
N ARG A 123 -4.68 0.80 -10.04
CA ARG A 123 -4.52 1.50 -8.77
C ARG A 123 -5.37 0.88 -7.66
N ASP A 124 -6.54 0.34 -7.99
CA ASP A 124 -7.34 -0.42 -7.02
C ASP A 124 -6.64 -1.74 -6.68
N LEU A 125 -6.14 -2.46 -7.68
CA LEU A 125 -5.41 -3.71 -7.47
C LEU A 125 -4.17 -3.53 -6.59
N SER A 126 -3.43 -2.44 -6.75
CA SER A 126 -2.24 -2.16 -5.94
C SER A 126 -2.54 -1.94 -4.45
N GLN A 127 -3.77 -1.58 -4.08
CA GLN A 127 -4.20 -1.52 -2.68
C GLN A 127 -4.27 -2.93 -2.05
N PHE A 128 -4.50 -3.96 -2.86
CA PHE A 128 -4.54 -5.36 -2.43
C PHE A 128 -3.19 -6.08 -2.59
N GLN A 129 -2.09 -5.36 -2.83
CA GLN A 129 -0.75 -5.95 -3.04
C GLN A 129 -0.32 -6.89 -1.90
N ASN A 130 -0.78 -6.62 -0.67
CA ASN A 130 -0.45 -7.41 0.52
C ASN A 130 -1.14 -8.80 0.55
N LEU A 131 -2.16 -9.00 -0.28
CA LEU A 131 -2.89 -10.27 -0.39
C LEU A 131 -2.38 -11.14 -1.54
N VAL A 132 -1.49 -10.60 -2.37
CA VAL A 132 -0.92 -11.32 -3.50
C VAL A 132 0.07 -12.37 -2.98
N LYS A 133 -0.21 -13.65 -3.29
CA LYS A 133 0.62 -14.78 -2.86
C LYS A 133 1.65 -15.22 -3.91
N ASP A 134 1.42 -14.90 -5.18
CA ASP A 134 2.28 -15.30 -6.31
C ASP A 134 2.30 -14.21 -7.39
N SER A 135 3.46 -14.05 -8.05
CA SER A 135 3.73 -13.11 -9.13
C SER A 135 3.26 -13.58 -10.52
N GLU A 136 2.94 -14.86 -10.73
CA GLU A 136 2.58 -15.38 -12.05
C GLU A 136 1.34 -14.70 -12.65
N GLN A 137 0.30 -14.44 -11.84
CA GLN A 137 -0.89 -13.71 -12.29
C GLN A 137 -0.56 -12.27 -12.69
N LEU A 138 0.33 -11.60 -11.95
CA LEU A 138 0.81 -10.26 -12.31
C LEU A 138 1.65 -10.27 -13.59
N ARG A 139 2.45 -11.33 -13.81
CA ARG A 139 3.23 -11.50 -15.03
C ARG A 139 2.32 -11.69 -16.26
N ASN A 140 1.22 -12.42 -16.12
CA ASN A 140 0.21 -12.56 -17.17
C ASN A 140 -0.49 -11.23 -17.46
N ILE A 141 -0.93 -10.50 -16.43
CA ILE A 141 -1.48 -9.15 -16.58
C ILE A 141 -0.48 -8.24 -17.31
N ARG A 142 0.80 -8.28 -16.94
CA ARG A 142 1.85 -7.48 -17.60
C ARG A 142 1.94 -7.77 -19.10
N LYS A 143 1.96 -9.05 -19.50
CA LYS A 143 2.01 -9.46 -20.91
C LYS A 143 0.81 -8.93 -21.69
N ILE A 144 -0.40 -8.99 -21.09
CA ILE A 144 -1.63 -8.47 -21.71
C ILE A 144 -1.54 -6.94 -21.84
N VAL A 145 -1.07 -6.22 -20.83
CA VAL A 145 -0.89 -4.77 -20.90
C VAL A 145 0.18 -4.38 -21.93
N GLU A 146 1.25 -5.17 -22.05
CA GLU A 146 2.32 -4.98 -23.05
C GLU A 146 1.81 -5.18 -24.48
N SER A 147 0.90 -6.13 -24.74
CA SER A 147 0.35 -6.35 -26.09
C SER A 147 -0.53 -5.19 -26.58
N VAL A 148 -1.11 -4.41 -25.67
CA VAL A 148 -1.93 -3.24 -26.02
C VAL A 148 -1.07 -2.00 -26.37
N LYS A 149 0.26 -2.08 -26.17
CA LYS A 149 1.18 -0.97 -26.44
C LYS A 149 1.19 -0.52 -27.90
N THR A 150 1.08 -1.45 -28.83
CA THR A 150 1.17 -1.18 -30.28
C THR A 150 -0.18 -0.88 -30.93
N THR A 151 -1.29 -1.07 -30.22
CA THR A 151 -2.63 -0.93 -30.78
C THR A 151 -3.22 0.45 -30.52
N THR A 152 -3.96 0.96 -31.51
CA THR A 152 -4.75 2.21 -31.47
C THR A 152 -6.24 1.99 -31.21
N ASP A 153 -6.68 0.73 -31.22
CA ASP A 153 -8.05 0.32 -30.92
C ASP A 153 -8.34 0.37 -29.41
N THR A 154 -9.44 1.01 -29.04
CA THR A 154 -9.94 1.12 -27.66
C THR A 154 -10.45 -0.23 -27.14
N ASP A 155 -10.91 -1.11 -28.03
CA ASP A 155 -11.39 -2.44 -27.67
C ASP A 155 -10.27 -3.37 -27.24
N ALA A 156 -9.04 -3.10 -27.67
CA ALA A 156 -7.86 -3.85 -27.26
C ALA A 156 -7.54 -3.71 -25.76
N PHE A 157 -8.10 -2.71 -25.07
CA PHE A 157 -7.95 -2.54 -23.62
C PHE A 157 -8.95 -3.38 -22.81
N LYS A 158 -10.01 -3.92 -23.42
CA LYS A 158 -11.03 -4.74 -22.72
C LYS A 158 -10.41 -5.94 -22.00
N PRO A 159 -9.56 -6.78 -22.65
CA PRO A 159 -8.97 -7.95 -21.99
C PRO A 159 -8.04 -7.58 -20.82
N ALA A 160 -7.30 -6.48 -20.96
CA ALA A 160 -6.41 -5.99 -19.89
C ALA A 160 -7.22 -5.52 -18.67
N ASN A 161 -8.33 -4.81 -18.91
CA ASN A 161 -9.26 -4.37 -17.87
C ASN A 161 -9.93 -5.54 -17.15
N GLU A 162 -10.39 -6.54 -17.91
CA GLU A 162 -11.01 -7.75 -17.35
C GLU A 162 -10.03 -8.55 -16.51
N ALA A 163 -8.80 -8.76 -16.98
CA ALA A 163 -7.78 -9.49 -16.24
C ALA A 163 -7.44 -8.83 -14.89
N ILE A 164 -7.28 -7.50 -14.85
CA ILE A 164 -7.03 -6.76 -13.61
C ILE A 164 -8.23 -6.84 -12.66
N ARG A 165 -9.46 -6.66 -13.19
CA ARG A 165 -10.68 -6.74 -12.38
C ARG A 165 -10.91 -8.13 -11.79
N ALA A 166 -10.76 -9.17 -12.61
CA ALA A 166 -10.90 -10.56 -12.18
C ALA A 166 -9.91 -10.86 -11.06
N TYR A 167 -8.64 -10.49 -11.24
CA TYR A 167 -7.62 -10.70 -10.22
C TYR A 167 -7.91 -9.91 -8.93
N ARG A 168 -8.31 -8.64 -9.04
CA ARG A 168 -8.73 -7.84 -7.87
C ARG A 168 -9.90 -8.47 -7.13
N ASN A 169 -10.92 -8.97 -7.83
CA ASN A 169 -12.06 -9.65 -7.20
C ASN A 169 -11.61 -10.93 -6.47
N THR A 170 -10.69 -11.71 -7.04
CA THR A 170 -10.14 -12.89 -6.34
C THR A 170 -9.44 -12.53 -5.03
N LEU A 171 -8.67 -11.43 -5.03
CA LEU A 171 -8.00 -10.94 -3.81
C LEU A 171 -9.01 -10.40 -2.79
N ALA A 172 -10.05 -9.68 -3.23
CA ALA A 172 -11.10 -9.18 -2.37
C ALA A 172 -11.87 -10.32 -1.69
N HIS A 173 -12.23 -11.38 -2.43
CA HIS A 173 -12.87 -12.57 -1.84
C HIS A 173 -11.94 -13.30 -0.86
N ALA A 174 -10.63 -13.36 -1.13
CA ALA A 174 -9.66 -13.93 -0.21
C ALA A 174 -9.54 -13.12 1.11
N GLN A 175 -9.76 -11.81 1.07
CA GLN A 175 -9.81 -10.95 2.25
C GLN A 175 -11.06 -11.20 3.11
N SER A 176 -12.22 -11.36 2.49
CA SER A 176 -13.46 -11.69 3.21
C SER A 176 -13.39 -13.07 3.86
N ALA A 177 -12.80 -14.06 3.19
CA ALA A 177 -12.59 -15.39 3.76
C ALA A 177 -11.69 -15.39 5.00
N THR A 178 -10.68 -14.51 5.07
CA THR A 178 -9.83 -14.36 6.26
C THR A 178 -10.50 -13.54 7.38
N GLU A 179 -11.42 -12.63 7.07
CA GLU A 179 -12.23 -11.93 8.08
C GLU A 179 -13.25 -12.86 8.77
N HIS A 180 -13.86 -13.80 8.04
CA HIS A 180 -14.82 -14.77 8.59
C HIS A 180 -14.21 -15.85 9.50
N LEU A 181 -12.88 -15.98 9.54
CA LEU A 181 -12.16 -16.89 10.44
C LEU A 181 -11.86 -16.28 11.81
N ARG A 182 -12.18 -15.00 12.04
CA ARG A 182 -12.14 -14.45 13.40
C ARG A 182 -13.29 -15.08 14.18
N PRO A 183 -13.02 -15.86 15.25
CA PRO A 183 -14.10 -16.43 16.05
C PRO A 183 -14.95 -15.26 16.53
N THR A 184 -16.21 -15.26 16.13
CA THR A 184 -17.24 -14.41 16.72
C THR A 184 -17.17 -14.66 18.21
N ARG A 185 -16.66 -13.68 18.96
CA ARG A 185 -16.78 -13.69 20.41
C ARG A 185 -18.26 -13.89 20.68
N ALA A 186 -18.62 -15.04 21.23
CA ALA A 186 -19.97 -15.32 21.68
C ALA A 186 -20.32 -14.22 22.68
N ALA A 187 -21.04 -13.21 22.21
CA ALA A 187 -21.75 -12.32 23.08
C ALA A 187 -22.81 -13.19 23.74
N TYR A 188 -22.97 -12.98 25.05
CA TYR A 188 -24.04 -13.54 25.86
C TYR A 188 -23.74 -14.88 26.58
N ARG A 189 -23.30 -14.80 27.84
CA ARG A 189 -23.72 -15.76 28.87
C ARG A 189 -24.74 -15.03 29.74
N LEU A 190 -26.03 -15.35 29.54
CA LEU A 190 -27.13 -15.00 30.42
C LEU A 190 -26.80 -15.74 31.70
N ASP A 191 -26.35 -14.98 32.69
CA ASP A 191 -26.52 -15.40 34.07
C ASP A 191 -28.03 -15.38 34.27
N GLY A 192 -28.63 -16.56 34.13
CA GLY A 192 -30.03 -16.78 34.43
C GLY A 192 -30.21 -16.53 35.92
N GLY A 193 -31.12 -15.62 36.26
CA GLY A 193 -31.69 -15.64 37.60
C GLY A 193 -32.42 -16.96 37.80
N ASP A 194 -32.21 -17.57 38.97
CA ASP A 194 -33.19 -18.44 39.60
C ASP A 194 -32.90 -18.51 41.12
N ASP A 195 -33.71 -17.76 41.85
CA ASP A 195 -34.40 -18.08 43.10
C ASP A 195 -33.67 -18.76 44.29
N GLY A 196 -33.73 -18.07 45.43
CA GLY A 196 -33.38 -18.55 46.78
C GLY A 196 -33.50 -17.46 47.83
#